data_AF-A0A139YAR4-F1
#
_entry.id   AF-A0A139YAR4-F1
#
_cell.length_a   1.000
_cell.length_b   1.000
_cell.length_c   1.000
_cell.angle_alpha   90.00
_cell.angle_beta   90.00
_cell.angle_gamma   90.00
#
_symmetry.space_group_name_H-M   'P 1'
#
loop_
_entity.id
_entity.type
_entity.pdbx_description
1 polymer ?
#
loop_
_entity_poly.entity_id
_entity_poly.type
_entity_poly.pdbx_seq_one_letter_code
_entity_poly.pdbx_strand_id
1 'polypeptide(L)'
;MDFDASEAARFLFEGSESEGEDEFFDDLLRLDERSGAPSAQVASQSEDAGDFADESLPRGRLIAPREEIVLFCIDCLDVENLFRRTRPRPLETDSEREEGAAETKLVPWEEIITACTAFVRRKIVSGQRLLFGVFLVGTGASENALGFPHISAALPVDEVDVQTILRLQALSRLSEEDFRTQFGDSLSRASPECPPLADVFWVLSHALSAGTRRRGARALIQQRIILFTSNDSPCPTGAPEALAAATQRLRDLREDGVDVCLVPLEFPGICSL
;
A
#
# COMPACT_ATOMS: atom_id res chain seq x y z
N MET A 1 -15.92 15.44 -1.17
CA MET A 1 -16.47 14.42 -0.26
C MET A 1 -15.31 14.09 0.65
N ASP A 2 -15.48 14.13 1.97
CA ASP A 2 -14.33 13.94 2.87
C ASP A 2 -13.77 12.52 2.72
N PHE A 3 -12.44 12.40 2.58
CA PHE A 3 -11.74 11.12 2.58
C PHE A 3 -11.92 10.45 3.95
N ASP A 4 -12.68 9.36 3.99
CA ASP A 4 -12.77 8.47 5.15
C ASP A 4 -11.89 7.25 4.90
N ALA A 5 -10.82 7.09 5.67
CA ALA A 5 -9.93 5.93 5.60
C ALA A 5 -10.67 4.60 5.81
N SER A 6 -11.79 4.62 6.54
CA SER A 6 -12.67 3.46 6.75
C SER A 6 -13.50 3.15 5.51
N GLU A 7 -13.94 4.16 4.78
CA GLU A 7 -14.67 4.03 3.51
C GLU A 7 -13.73 3.65 2.36
N ALA A 8 -12.53 4.24 2.30
CA ALA A 8 -11.47 3.82 1.37
C ALA A 8 -11.04 2.38 1.65
N ALA A 9 -10.96 1.96 2.93
CA ALA A 9 -10.76 0.57 3.29
C ALA A 9 -11.96 -0.32 2.89
N ARG A 10 -13.20 0.11 3.08
CA ARG A 10 -14.37 -0.66 2.60
C ARG A 10 -14.35 -0.82 1.08
N PHE A 11 -14.06 0.25 0.33
CA PHE A 11 -13.94 0.22 -1.13
C PHE A 11 -12.79 -0.66 -1.62
N LEU A 12 -11.65 -0.68 -0.91
CA LEU A 12 -10.52 -1.56 -1.23
C LEU A 12 -10.74 -3.03 -0.82
N PHE A 13 -11.67 -3.32 0.11
CA PHE A 13 -11.75 -4.61 0.81
C PHE A 13 -13.17 -5.20 0.94
N GLU A 14 -14.11 -4.87 0.05
CA GLU A 14 -15.39 -5.59 -0.09
C GLU A 14 -15.12 -7.08 -0.42
N GLY A 15 -15.06 -7.91 0.62
CA GLY A 15 -14.81 -9.35 0.50
C GLY A 15 -14.58 -10.13 1.79
N SER A 16 -14.32 -9.50 2.93
CA SER A 16 -14.16 -10.23 4.20
C SER A 16 -14.66 -9.41 5.40
N GLU A 17 -15.91 -9.65 5.78
CA GLU A 17 -16.48 -9.16 7.04
C GLU A 17 -16.06 -10.09 8.19
N SER A 18 -15.51 -9.51 9.26
CA SER A 18 -15.38 -10.13 10.58
C SER A 18 -15.01 -9.04 11.59
N GLU A 19 -16.01 -8.53 12.30
CA GLU A 19 -15.87 -7.59 13.42
C GLU A 19 -15.47 -8.40 14.67
N GLY A 20 -14.23 -8.27 15.12
CA GLY A 20 -13.72 -8.98 16.31
C GLY A 20 -12.20 -9.19 16.36
N GLU A 21 -11.45 -8.74 15.35
CA GLU A 21 -10.03 -9.08 15.18
C GLU A 21 -9.07 -8.17 15.95
N ASP A 22 -9.51 -6.98 16.39
CA ASP A 22 -8.63 -5.98 16.99
C ASP A 22 -8.14 -6.36 18.41
N GLU A 23 -8.98 -7.00 19.23
CA GLU A 23 -8.60 -7.39 20.60
C GLU A 23 -7.60 -8.56 20.64
N PHE A 24 -7.66 -9.47 19.66
CA PHE A 24 -6.80 -10.65 19.62
C PHE A 24 -5.33 -10.31 19.36
N PHE A 25 -5.05 -9.35 18.47
CA PHE A 25 -3.67 -8.96 18.15
C PHE A 25 -3.03 -8.08 19.22
N ASP A 26 -3.84 -7.25 19.87
CA ASP A 26 -3.38 -6.45 21.00
C ASP A 26 -2.96 -7.32 22.20
N ASP A 27 -3.52 -8.53 22.32
CA ASP A 27 -3.14 -9.53 23.31
C ASP A 27 -1.93 -10.37 22.85
N LEU A 28 -1.86 -10.73 21.56
CA LEU A 28 -0.73 -11.45 20.95
C LEU A 28 0.58 -10.64 20.99
N LEU A 29 0.52 -9.33 20.75
CA LEU A 29 1.68 -8.43 20.81
C LEU A 29 2.14 -8.18 22.26
N ARG A 30 1.22 -8.23 23.23
CA ARG A 30 1.55 -8.13 24.67
C ARG A 30 2.19 -9.40 25.22
N LEU A 31 1.90 -10.55 24.62
CA LEU A 31 2.51 -11.83 24.96
C LEU A 31 3.99 -11.89 24.57
N ASP A 32 4.38 -11.26 23.45
CA ASP A 32 5.76 -11.26 22.95
C ASP A 32 6.71 -10.38 23.78
N GLU A 33 6.19 -9.36 24.48
CA GLU A 33 6.98 -8.54 25.42
C GLU A 33 7.34 -9.27 26.74
N ARG A 34 6.75 -10.45 27.02
CA ARG A 34 6.92 -11.16 28.31
C ARG A 34 7.76 -12.43 28.26
N SER A 35 8.17 -12.94 27.10
CA SER A 35 8.95 -14.19 27.04
C SER A 35 10.42 -13.96 26.67
N GLY A 36 11.26 -13.86 27.70
CA GLY A 36 12.68 -14.23 27.59
C GLY A 36 12.81 -15.75 27.43
N ALA A 37 13.63 -16.17 26.48
CA ALA A 37 13.90 -17.55 26.03
C ALA A 37 14.36 -18.51 27.16
N PRO A 38 14.37 -19.86 26.98
CA PRO A 38 15.22 -20.54 25.98
C PRO A 38 14.68 -21.82 25.29
N SER A 39 15.38 -22.18 24.20
CA SER A 39 15.56 -23.43 23.44
C SER A 39 14.91 -24.76 23.91
N ALA A 40 14.39 -25.55 22.95
CA ALA A 40 14.91 -26.89 22.60
C ALA A 40 14.02 -27.71 21.61
N GLN A 41 14.72 -28.35 20.66
CA GLN A 41 14.54 -29.72 20.13
C GLN A 41 13.43 -30.08 19.10
N VAL A 42 13.90 -30.18 17.85
CA VAL A 42 13.78 -31.30 16.90
C VAL A 42 12.98 -32.52 17.35
N ALA A 43 11.95 -32.88 16.57
CA ALA A 43 11.56 -34.27 16.34
C ALA A 43 10.96 -34.43 14.92
N SER A 44 11.69 -35.16 14.09
CA SER A 44 11.29 -35.73 12.81
C SER A 44 10.32 -36.90 13.00
N GLN A 45 9.26 -37.00 12.19
CA GLN A 45 8.66 -38.28 11.83
C GLN A 45 7.91 -38.17 10.49
N SER A 46 8.09 -39.21 9.68
CA SER A 46 7.80 -39.35 8.27
C SER A 46 6.62 -40.29 8.01
N GLU A 47 5.99 -40.10 6.85
CA GLU A 47 5.21 -41.05 6.03
C GLU A 47 3.84 -41.53 6.55
N ASP A 48 2.77 -41.26 5.77
CA ASP A 48 2.13 -42.36 5.01
C ASP A 48 1.27 -41.82 3.84
N ALA A 49 1.26 -42.59 2.75
CA ALA A 49 0.55 -42.34 1.51
C ALA A 49 -0.85 -42.98 1.55
N GLY A 50 -1.87 -42.22 1.15
CA GLY A 50 -3.24 -42.70 1.03
C GLY A 50 -3.91 -42.14 -0.21
N ASP A 51 -3.95 -42.97 -1.24
CA ASP A 51 -4.67 -42.80 -2.51
C ASP A 51 -6.20 -42.85 -2.27
N PHE A 52 -6.92 -41.80 -2.64
CA PHE A 52 -8.37 -41.82 -2.80
C PHE A 52 -8.77 -40.96 -4.00
N ALA A 53 -9.19 -41.65 -5.07
CA ALA A 53 -9.83 -41.07 -6.22
C ALA A 53 -11.35 -40.91 -5.99
N ASP A 54 -11.86 -39.85 -6.63
CA ASP A 54 -13.24 -39.61 -7.06
C ASP A 54 -14.22 -38.96 -6.05
N GLU A 55 -14.49 -37.66 -6.25
CA GLU A 55 -15.87 -37.22 -6.52
C GLU A 55 -15.86 -35.81 -7.15
N SER A 56 -16.62 -35.69 -8.23
CA SER A 56 -16.86 -34.48 -9.02
C SER A 56 -17.41 -33.32 -8.19
N LEU A 57 -16.60 -32.28 -7.97
CA LEU A 57 -17.06 -31.01 -7.39
C LEU A 57 -17.63 -30.06 -8.47
N PRO A 58 -18.71 -29.31 -8.16
CA PRO A 58 -19.39 -28.46 -9.13
C PRO A 58 -18.49 -27.30 -9.61
N ARG A 59 -18.41 -27.15 -10.92
CA ARG A 59 -17.84 -25.98 -11.60
C ARG A 59 -18.60 -24.72 -11.15
N GLY A 60 -17.91 -23.79 -10.50
CA GLY A 60 -18.41 -22.41 -10.37
C GLY A 60 -18.31 -21.76 -8.99
N ARG A 61 -17.20 -21.91 -8.27
CA ARG A 61 -16.68 -20.82 -7.43
C ARG A 61 -15.24 -20.61 -7.82
N LEU A 62 -14.95 -19.47 -8.46
CA LEU A 62 -13.58 -19.02 -8.67
C LEU A 62 -12.96 -18.95 -7.27
N ILE A 63 -12.06 -19.88 -6.97
CA ILE A 63 -11.26 -19.84 -5.74
C ILE A 63 -10.52 -18.51 -5.81
N ALA A 64 -10.76 -17.62 -4.85
CA ALA A 64 -10.01 -16.37 -4.76
C ALA A 64 -8.51 -16.71 -4.85
N PRO A 65 -7.73 -15.97 -5.65
CA PRO A 65 -6.33 -16.27 -5.85
C PRO A 65 -5.66 -16.35 -4.47
N ARG A 66 -5.08 -17.51 -4.18
CA ARG A 66 -4.44 -17.79 -2.87
C ARG A 66 -3.16 -16.99 -2.67
N GLU A 67 -2.64 -16.44 -3.75
CA GLU A 67 -1.42 -15.65 -3.79
C GLU A 67 -1.69 -14.30 -4.46
N GLU A 68 -1.28 -13.21 -3.80
CA GLU A 68 -1.44 -11.85 -4.27
C GLU A 68 -0.11 -11.09 -4.14
N ILE A 69 0.18 -10.19 -5.07
CA ILE A 69 1.25 -9.19 -4.96
C ILE A 69 0.59 -7.82 -4.96
N VAL A 70 0.76 -7.05 -3.88
CA VAL A 70 0.18 -5.71 -3.77
C VAL A 70 1.29 -4.69 -3.52
N LEU A 71 1.35 -3.69 -4.39
CA LEU A 71 2.27 -2.56 -4.26
C LEU A 71 1.49 -1.32 -3.89
N PHE A 72 1.88 -0.66 -2.81
CA PHE A 72 1.41 0.67 -2.47
C PHE A 72 2.42 1.68 -3.02
N CYS A 73 1.95 2.63 -3.82
CA CYS A 73 2.75 3.68 -4.41
C CYS A 73 2.22 5.02 -3.90
N ILE A 74 3.03 5.76 -3.15
CA ILE A 74 2.64 7.02 -2.52
C ILE A 74 3.40 8.16 -3.20
N ASP A 75 2.64 9.12 -3.73
CA ASP A 75 3.18 10.36 -4.26
C ASP A 75 3.58 11.30 -3.12
N CYS A 76 4.87 11.59 -3.01
CA CYS A 76 5.47 12.43 -1.97
C CYS A 76 5.93 13.80 -2.51
N LEU A 77 5.48 14.20 -3.72
CA LEU A 77 5.78 15.53 -4.30
C LEU A 77 5.21 16.70 -3.51
N ASP A 78 4.21 16.44 -2.65
CA ASP A 78 3.60 17.43 -1.76
C ASP A 78 3.67 16.97 -0.30
N VAL A 79 4.90 16.76 0.16
CA VAL A 79 5.18 16.25 1.51
C VAL A 79 4.59 17.14 2.60
N GLU A 80 4.58 18.46 2.40
CA GLU A 80 4.03 19.39 3.40
C GLU A 80 2.55 19.12 3.65
N ASN A 81 1.75 18.93 2.60
CA ASN A 81 0.33 18.63 2.78
C ASN A 81 0.09 17.17 3.22
N LEU A 82 0.98 16.25 2.87
CA LEU A 82 0.95 14.86 3.35
C LEU A 82 1.13 14.78 4.87
N PHE A 83 1.93 15.69 5.46
CA PHE A 83 2.19 15.77 6.90
C PHE A 83 1.37 16.85 7.65
N ARG A 84 0.54 17.62 6.96
CA ARG A 84 -0.37 18.61 7.59
C ARG A 84 -1.69 17.96 8.00
N ARG A 85 -2.17 18.31 9.19
CA ARG A 85 -3.54 18.00 9.61
C ARG A 85 -4.53 18.70 8.70
N THR A 86 -5.40 17.93 8.06
CA THR A 86 -6.51 18.45 7.28
C THR A 86 -7.53 19.09 8.23
N ARG A 87 -7.84 20.38 8.01
CA ARG A 87 -9.01 21.00 8.64
C ARG A 87 -10.21 20.75 7.75
N PRO A 88 -11.38 20.31 8.28
CA PRO A 88 -12.58 20.25 7.47
C PRO A 88 -12.91 21.66 6.97
N ARG A 89 -13.28 21.77 5.69
CA ARG A 89 -13.92 22.97 5.16
C ARG A 89 -15.24 23.10 5.93
N PRO A 90 -15.59 24.26 6.52
CA PRO A 90 -16.88 24.38 7.17
C PRO A 90 -17.96 24.16 6.11
N LEU A 91 -18.70 23.07 6.27
CA LEU A 91 -19.96 22.86 5.58
C LEU A 91 -20.87 24.00 6.01
N GLU A 92 -21.24 24.86 5.07
CA GLU A 92 -22.36 25.77 5.21
C GLU A 92 -23.65 24.92 5.24
N THR A 93 -23.93 24.32 6.39
CA THR A 93 -25.25 23.80 6.72
C THR A 93 -25.58 24.19 8.13
N ASP A 94 -26.71 24.89 8.23
CA ASP A 94 -27.18 25.63 9.38
C ASP A 94 -27.32 24.79 10.66
N SER A 95 -27.11 25.51 11.78
CA SER A 95 -27.74 25.31 13.09
C SER A 95 -27.41 24.06 13.92
N GLU A 96 -26.82 24.38 15.08
CA GLU A 96 -26.99 23.77 16.41
C GLU A 96 -26.16 22.53 16.78
N ARG A 97 -25.18 22.82 17.65
CA ARG A 97 -24.74 22.04 18.83
C ARG A 97 -24.59 20.52 18.66
N GLU A 98 -23.33 20.09 18.68
CA GLU A 98 -22.90 19.04 19.61
C GLU A 98 -21.43 19.28 20.01
N GLU A 99 -21.21 19.53 21.30
CA GLU A 99 -19.89 19.39 21.95
C GLU A 99 -19.57 17.89 22.02
N GLY A 100 -19.07 17.34 20.92
CA GLY A 100 -18.47 16.00 20.84
C GLY A 100 -16.95 16.13 20.73
N ALA A 101 -16.20 15.26 21.39
CA ALA A 101 -14.74 15.26 21.45
C ALA A 101 -14.10 15.66 20.10
N ALA A 102 -13.17 16.62 20.13
CA ALA A 102 -12.38 16.96 18.95
C ALA A 102 -11.70 15.69 18.44
N GLU A 103 -12.28 15.03 17.44
CA GLU A 103 -11.61 14.01 16.65
C GLU A 103 -10.34 14.67 16.13
N THR A 104 -9.21 14.36 16.77
CA THR A 104 -7.91 14.67 16.22
C THR A 104 -7.76 13.79 14.98
N LYS A 105 -8.34 14.23 13.85
CA LYS A 105 -8.17 13.57 12.55
C LYS A 105 -6.67 13.41 12.31
N LEU A 106 -6.31 12.18 11.95
CA LEU A 106 -4.94 11.78 11.67
C LEU A 106 -4.42 12.58 10.47
N VAL A 107 -3.10 12.65 10.37
CA VAL A 107 -2.43 13.28 9.25
C VAL A 107 -2.57 12.37 8.00
N PRO A 108 -2.69 12.88 6.76
CA PRO A 108 -2.88 12.02 5.58
C PRO A 108 -1.82 10.91 5.45
N TRP A 109 -0.56 11.20 5.77
CA TRP A 109 0.49 10.18 5.89
C TRP A 109 0.13 9.05 6.88
N GLU A 110 -0.25 9.43 8.10
CA GLU A 110 -0.65 8.50 9.15
C GLU A 110 -1.85 7.66 8.70
N GLU A 111 -2.84 8.28 8.04
CA GLU A 111 -4.04 7.61 7.53
C GLU A 111 -3.69 6.55 6.47
N ILE A 112 -2.89 6.93 5.47
CA ILE A 112 -2.46 6.02 4.39
C ILE A 112 -1.71 4.83 4.98
N ILE A 113 -0.69 5.07 5.82
CA ILE A 113 0.12 3.98 6.39
C ILE A 113 -0.67 3.16 7.41
N THR A 114 -1.62 3.75 8.14
CA THR A 114 -2.55 3.00 9.01
C THR A 114 -3.45 2.10 8.19
N ALA A 115 -3.99 2.57 7.06
CA ALA A 115 -4.76 1.76 6.13
C ALA A 115 -3.92 0.61 5.54
N CYS A 116 -2.65 0.86 5.19
CA CYS A 116 -1.70 -0.19 4.80
C CYS A 116 -1.55 -1.25 5.89
N THR A 117 -1.38 -0.79 7.14
CA THR A 117 -1.19 -1.67 8.30
C THR A 117 -2.41 -2.56 8.52
N ALA A 118 -3.62 -1.99 8.47
CA ALA A 118 -4.88 -2.71 8.59
C ALA A 118 -5.10 -3.70 7.43
N PHE A 119 -4.68 -3.35 6.21
CA PHE A 119 -4.70 -4.26 5.07
C PHE A 119 -3.79 -5.48 5.30
N VAL A 120 -2.52 -5.25 5.63
CA VAL A 120 -1.55 -6.34 5.83
C VAL A 120 -1.97 -7.23 7.00
N ARG A 121 -2.47 -6.65 8.10
CA ARG A 121 -3.02 -7.40 9.23
C ARG A 121 -4.13 -8.35 8.80
N ARG A 122 -5.17 -7.86 8.11
CA ARG A 122 -6.27 -8.71 7.62
C ARG A 122 -5.80 -9.83 6.70
N LYS A 123 -4.77 -9.58 5.87
CA LYS A 123 -4.19 -10.60 4.98
C LYS A 123 -3.43 -11.69 5.74
N ILE A 124 -2.72 -11.32 6.81
CA ILE A 124 -2.08 -12.28 7.72
C ILE A 124 -3.13 -13.11 8.48
N VAL A 125 -4.18 -12.47 9.02
CA VAL A 125 -5.28 -13.14 9.75
C VAL A 125 -5.99 -14.16 8.87
N SER A 126 -6.32 -13.76 7.65
CA SER A 126 -7.01 -14.63 6.69
C SER A 126 -6.11 -15.73 6.10
N GLY A 127 -4.83 -15.79 6.48
CA GLY A 127 -3.88 -16.81 6.03
C GLY A 127 -3.57 -16.74 4.53
N GLN A 128 -3.77 -15.59 3.89
CA GLN A 128 -3.49 -15.39 2.47
C GLN A 128 -2.01 -15.14 2.23
N ARG A 129 -1.43 -15.75 1.19
CA ARG A 129 -0.02 -15.52 0.86
C ARG A 129 0.09 -14.21 0.10
N LEU A 130 0.62 -13.18 0.77
CA LEU A 130 0.77 -11.84 0.22
C LEU A 130 2.26 -11.50 0.08
N LEU A 131 2.66 -11.09 -1.12
CA LEU A 131 3.86 -10.28 -1.31
C LEU A 131 3.45 -8.81 -1.29
N PHE A 132 4.12 -8.00 -0.49
CA PHE A 132 3.76 -6.60 -0.28
C PHE A 132 4.99 -5.70 -0.41
N GLY A 133 4.80 -4.50 -0.96
CA GLY A 133 5.83 -3.47 -1.01
C GLY A 133 5.25 -2.06 -0.97
N VAL A 134 6.04 -1.11 -0.48
CA VAL A 134 5.69 0.31 -0.42
C VAL A 134 6.75 1.10 -1.15
N PHE A 135 6.31 1.88 -2.14
CA PHE A 135 7.13 2.75 -2.97
C PHE A 135 6.71 4.20 -2.76
N LEU A 136 7.71 5.07 -2.64
CA LEU A 136 7.57 6.51 -2.50
C LEU A 136 8.09 7.17 -3.78
N VAL A 137 7.34 8.13 -4.31
CA VAL A 137 7.65 8.85 -5.55
C VAL A 137 7.92 10.31 -5.22
N GLY A 138 8.94 10.90 -5.84
CA GLY A 138 9.30 12.29 -5.63
C GLY A 138 10.15 12.52 -4.38
N THR A 139 10.81 11.48 -3.87
CA THR A 139 11.74 11.57 -2.73
C THR A 139 13.10 12.11 -3.16
N GLY A 140 13.87 12.68 -2.23
CA GLY A 140 15.25 13.10 -2.50
C GLY A 140 16.19 11.91 -2.71
N ALA A 141 15.93 10.80 -2.01
CA ALA A 141 16.63 9.54 -2.15
C ALA A 141 16.08 8.71 -3.32
N SER A 142 16.94 7.82 -3.84
CA SER A 142 16.60 6.87 -4.91
C SER A 142 17.01 5.48 -4.48
N GLU A 143 16.04 4.67 -4.05
CA GLU A 143 16.27 3.29 -3.62
C GLU A 143 15.35 2.37 -4.41
N ASN A 144 15.80 1.97 -5.60
CA ASN A 144 15.09 1.01 -6.44
C ASN A 144 16.09 0.19 -7.28
N ALA A 145 15.66 -1.00 -7.72
CA ALA A 145 16.52 -1.94 -8.43
C ALA A 145 16.99 -1.46 -9.81
N LEU A 146 16.35 -0.43 -10.37
CA LEU A 146 16.63 0.07 -11.71
C LEU A 146 17.48 1.36 -11.70
N GLY A 147 17.73 1.93 -10.52
CA GLY A 147 18.48 3.17 -10.36
C GLY A 147 17.77 4.42 -10.92
N PHE A 148 16.44 4.38 -11.08
CA PHE A 148 15.69 5.57 -11.47
C PHE A 148 15.72 6.61 -10.35
N PRO A 149 15.88 7.90 -10.66
CA PRO A 149 15.99 8.93 -9.65
C PRO A 149 14.64 9.18 -8.97
N HIS A 150 14.67 9.59 -7.70
CA HIS A 150 13.51 10.06 -6.91
C HIS A 150 12.39 9.04 -6.70
N ILE A 151 12.71 7.75 -6.82
CA ILE A 151 11.80 6.65 -6.51
C ILE A 151 12.47 5.77 -5.46
N SER A 152 11.84 5.63 -4.29
CA SER A 152 12.40 4.91 -3.15
C SER A 152 11.46 3.81 -2.66
N ALA A 153 11.98 2.61 -2.43
CA ALA A 153 11.25 1.50 -1.84
C ALA A 153 11.33 1.58 -0.30
N ALA A 154 10.36 2.25 0.32
CA ALA A 154 10.26 2.29 1.79
C ALA A 154 10.08 0.89 2.40
N LEU A 155 9.40 -0.01 1.68
CA LEU A 155 9.39 -1.44 1.98
C LEU A 155 9.62 -2.22 0.68
N PRO A 156 10.69 -3.04 0.59
CA PRO A 156 10.91 -3.87 -0.58
C PRO A 156 9.81 -4.93 -0.71
N VAL A 157 9.60 -5.43 -1.93
CA VAL A 157 8.59 -6.46 -2.19
C VAL A 157 9.02 -7.79 -1.57
N ASP A 158 8.33 -8.19 -0.50
CA ASP A 158 8.59 -9.44 0.21
C ASP A 158 7.33 -10.05 0.84
N GLU A 159 7.44 -11.29 1.34
CA GLU A 159 6.35 -11.96 2.05
C GLU A 159 6.04 -11.25 3.37
N VAL A 160 4.74 -10.97 3.59
CA VAL A 160 4.31 -10.25 4.79
C VAL A 160 4.45 -11.10 6.04
N ASP A 161 4.91 -10.46 7.10
CA ASP A 161 5.07 -11.06 8.42
C ASP A 161 4.78 -10.02 9.52
N VAL A 162 4.94 -10.43 10.78
CA VAL A 162 4.77 -9.54 11.93
C VAL A 162 5.74 -8.36 11.89
N GLN A 163 6.97 -8.57 11.38
CA GLN A 163 7.95 -7.49 11.25
C GLN A 163 7.51 -6.43 10.23
N THR A 164 6.80 -6.84 9.18
CA THR A 164 6.19 -5.93 8.20
C THR A 164 5.18 -5.00 8.87
N ILE A 165 4.34 -5.53 9.77
CA ILE A 165 3.40 -4.72 10.56
C ILE A 165 4.16 -3.70 11.42
N LEU A 166 5.20 -4.13 12.15
CA LEU A 166 6.00 -3.25 13.01
C LEU A 166 6.69 -2.13 12.21
N ARG A 167 7.20 -2.44 11.01
CA ARG A 167 7.81 -1.45 10.12
C ARG A 167 6.77 -0.45 9.60
N LEU A 168 5.59 -0.91 9.21
CA LEU A 168 4.50 -0.02 8.81
C LEU A 168 4.05 0.88 9.97
N GLN A 169 3.96 0.36 11.19
CA GLN A 169 3.66 1.19 12.36
C GLN A 169 4.77 2.21 12.64
N ALA A 170 6.03 1.85 12.47
CA ALA A 170 7.14 2.81 12.57
C ALA A 170 7.04 3.89 11.49
N LEU A 171 6.74 3.51 10.24
CA LEU A 171 6.50 4.46 9.14
C LEU A 171 5.34 5.40 9.45
N SER A 172 4.24 4.91 10.03
CA SER A 172 3.08 5.74 10.37
C SER A 172 3.42 6.83 11.38
N ARG A 173 4.38 6.58 12.28
CA ARG A 173 4.76 7.51 13.35
C ARG A 173 5.85 8.50 12.95
N LEU A 174 6.29 8.47 11.68
CA LEU A 174 7.32 9.38 11.21
C LEU A 174 6.83 10.83 11.29
N SER A 175 7.69 11.69 11.82
CA SER A 175 7.54 13.13 11.63
C SER A 175 8.00 13.53 10.21
N GLU A 176 7.60 14.72 9.76
CA GLU A 176 8.07 15.29 8.48
C GLU A 176 9.61 15.39 8.42
N GLU A 177 10.25 15.73 9.54
CA GLU A 177 11.71 15.85 9.66
C GLU A 177 12.39 14.47 9.56
N ASP A 178 11.83 13.45 10.22
CA ASP A 178 12.35 12.08 10.15
C ASP A 178 12.17 11.50 8.75
N PHE A 179 11.04 11.78 8.09
CA PHE A 179 10.78 11.40 6.71
C PHE A 179 11.85 11.97 5.78
N ARG A 180 12.12 13.29 5.86
CA ARG A 180 13.16 13.94 5.05
C ARG A 180 14.55 13.41 5.36
N THR A 181 14.83 13.06 6.61
CA THR A 181 16.12 12.49 7.00
C THR A 181 16.33 11.10 6.40
N GLN A 182 15.28 10.28 6.33
CA GLN A 182 15.35 8.91 5.81
C GLN A 182 15.28 8.85 4.28
N PHE A 183 14.38 9.63 3.68
CA PHE A 183 14.07 9.56 2.24
C PHE A 183 14.55 10.78 1.45
N GLY A 184 15.25 11.72 2.08
CA GLY A 184 15.70 12.97 1.48
C GLY A 184 14.58 14.00 1.32
N ASP A 185 14.96 15.22 0.95
CA ASP A 185 14.01 16.29 0.69
C ASP A 185 13.14 15.97 -0.53
N SER A 186 11.82 16.08 -0.37
CA SER A 186 10.88 15.87 -1.46
C SER A 186 11.07 16.91 -2.57
N LEU A 187 10.90 16.44 -3.81
CA LEU A 187 10.90 17.32 -4.97
C LEU A 187 9.62 18.14 -5.05
N SER A 188 9.75 19.38 -5.50
CA SER A 188 8.59 20.17 -5.90
C SER A 188 8.01 19.63 -7.20
N ARG A 189 6.67 19.63 -7.31
CA ARG A 189 5.92 19.25 -8.52
C ARG A 189 6.39 19.97 -9.79
N ALA A 190 6.86 21.21 -9.67
CA ALA A 190 7.34 22.01 -10.80
C ALA A 190 8.82 21.76 -11.15
N SER A 191 9.52 20.90 -10.40
CA SER A 191 10.92 20.60 -10.64
C SER A 191 11.10 19.79 -11.93
N PRO A 192 12.08 20.13 -12.79
CA PRO A 192 12.42 19.31 -13.95
C PRO A 192 12.99 17.93 -13.57
N GLU A 193 13.37 17.74 -12.31
CA GLU A 193 13.86 16.47 -11.76
C GLU A 193 12.73 15.54 -11.31
N CYS A 194 11.47 15.99 -11.39
CA CYS A 194 10.32 15.16 -11.05
C CYS A 194 10.30 13.88 -11.90
N PRO A 195 10.24 12.68 -11.28
CA PRO A 195 10.29 11.43 -12.02
C PRO A 195 9.06 11.32 -12.93
N PRO A 196 9.24 11.02 -14.22
CA PRO A 196 8.11 10.84 -15.12
C PRO A 196 7.33 9.59 -14.72
N LEU A 197 6.00 9.66 -14.82
CA LEU A 197 5.11 8.56 -14.43
C LEU A 197 5.41 7.23 -15.17
N ALA A 198 5.95 7.32 -16.39
CA ALA A 198 6.41 6.16 -17.15
C ALA A 198 7.53 5.38 -16.43
N ASP A 199 8.47 6.07 -15.79
CA ASP A 199 9.57 5.46 -15.05
C ASP A 199 9.06 4.84 -13.75
N VAL A 200 8.11 5.50 -13.07
CA VAL A 200 7.41 4.95 -11.91
C VAL A 200 6.74 3.62 -12.27
N PHE A 201 5.94 3.58 -13.35
CA PHE A 201 5.31 2.34 -13.81
C PHE A 201 6.33 1.28 -14.21
N TRP A 202 7.49 1.67 -14.73
CA TRP A 202 8.58 0.72 -15.02
C TRP A 202 9.11 0.09 -13.74
N VAL A 203 9.46 0.89 -12.72
CA VAL A 203 9.94 0.39 -11.43
C VAL A 203 8.92 -0.57 -10.80
N LEU A 204 7.64 -0.20 -10.81
CA LEU A 204 6.57 -1.04 -10.26
C LEU A 204 6.39 -2.34 -11.06
N SER A 205 6.39 -2.28 -12.39
CA SER A 205 6.35 -3.47 -13.27
C SER A 205 7.52 -4.42 -13.00
N HIS A 206 8.72 -3.86 -12.80
CA HIS A 206 9.91 -4.64 -12.47
C HIS A 206 9.79 -5.31 -11.09
N ALA A 207 9.28 -4.58 -10.10
CA ALA A 207 9.06 -5.10 -8.75
C ALA A 207 8.02 -6.24 -8.74
N LEU A 208 6.91 -6.09 -9.46
CA LEU A 208 5.90 -7.14 -9.66
C LEU A 208 6.50 -8.38 -10.34
N SER A 209 7.28 -8.15 -11.41
CA SER A 209 7.96 -9.23 -12.14
C SER A 209 8.95 -9.98 -11.25
N ALA A 210 9.71 -9.27 -10.41
CA ALA A 210 10.65 -9.87 -9.46
C ALA A 210 9.92 -10.73 -8.42
N GLY A 211 8.81 -10.24 -7.86
CA GLY A 211 7.97 -11.00 -6.92
C GLY A 211 7.38 -12.26 -7.57
N THR A 212 6.92 -12.14 -8.81
CA THR A 212 6.35 -13.26 -9.58
C THR A 212 7.35 -14.38 -9.82
N ARG A 213 8.59 -14.03 -10.19
CA ARG A 213 9.66 -15.01 -10.45
C ARG A 213 9.97 -15.87 -9.22
N ARG A 214 9.86 -15.30 -8.00
CA ARG A 214 10.06 -16.06 -6.75
C ARG A 214 8.97 -17.10 -6.50
N ARG A 215 7.78 -16.93 -7.09
CA ARG A 215 6.59 -17.78 -6.88
C ARG A 215 6.32 -18.77 -8.03
N GLY A 216 7.10 -18.73 -9.11
CA GLY A 216 7.14 -19.78 -10.15
C GLY A 216 6.00 -19.78 -11.18
N ALA A 217 4.78 -19.31 -10.87
CA ALA A 217 3.65 -19.32 -11.81
C ALA A 217 2.87 -17.99 -11.84
N ARG A 218 3.15 -17.15 -12.85
CA ARG A 218 2.49 -15.85 -13.07
C ARG A 218 0.97 -15.93 -13.24
N ALA A 219 0.47 -17.02 -13.83
CA ALA A 219 -0.94 -17.13 -14.25
C ALA A 219 -1.95 -17.29 -13.10
N LEU A 220 -1.50 -17.48 -11.86
CA LEU A 220 -2.37 -17.70 -10.70
C LEU A 220 -2.25 -16.63 -9.61
N ILE A 221 -1.38 -15.64 -9.82
CA ILE A 221 -1.06 -14.62 -8.81
C ILE A 221 -1.74 -13.32 -9.21
N GLN A 222 -2.64 -12.81 -8.37
CA GLN A 222 -3.24 -11.51 -8.60
C GLN A 222 -2.22 -10.41 -8.30
N GLN A 223 -2.11 -9.42 -9.20
CA GLN A 223 -1.18 -8.31 -9.05
C GLN A 223 -1.95 -7.00 -8.97
N ARG A 224 -1.70 -6.20 -7.94
CA ARG A 224 -2.34 -4.90 -7.76
C ARG A 224 -1.32 -3.80 -7.45
N ILE A 225 -1.51 -2.64 -8.05
CA ILE A 225 -0.84 -1.39 -7.71
C ILE A 225 -1.91 -0.44 -7.17
N ILE A 226 -1.69 0.11 -5.98
CA ILE A 226 -2.54 1.15 -5.39
C ILE A 226 -1.73 2.44 -5.36
N LEU A 227 -2.13 3.41 -6.17
CA LEU A 227 -1.45 4.70 -6.32
C LEU A 227 -2.19 5.79 -5.53
N PHE A 228 -1.53 6.35 -4.52
CA PHE A 228 -2.00 7.49 -3.74
C PHE A 228 -1.37 8.76 -4.31
N THR A 229 -2.18 9.68 -4.82
CA THR A 229 -1.65 10.95 -5.36
C THR A 229 -2.66 12.08 -5.26
N SER A 230 -2.18 13.30 -5.00
CA SER A 230 -2.95 14.55 -5.09
C SER A 230 -2.74 15.27 -6.43
N ASN A 231 -2.15 14.58 -7.41
CA ASN A 231 -1.78 15.17 -8.68
C ASN A 231 -2.68 14.65 -9.80
N ASP A 232 -3.70 15.45 -10.13
CA ASP A 232 -4.62 15.16 -11.24
C ASP A 232 -3.93 15.23 -12.61
N SER A 233 -2.78 15.90 -12.70
CA SER A 233 -2.01 16.08 -13.94
C SER A 233 -0.52 15.79 -13.71
N PRO A 234 -0.14 14.51 -13.57
CA PRO A 234 1.24 14.10 -13.29
C PRO A 234 2.20 14.34 -14.44
N CYS A 235 1.70 14.55 -15.65
CA CYS A 235 2.51 14.97 -16.79
C CYS A 235 2.31 16.48 -17.00
N PRO A 236 3.38 17.30 -16.93
CA PRO A 236 3.25 18.75 -17.09
C PRO A 236 2.70 19.11 -18.47
N THR A 237 1.92 20.19 -18.50
CA THR A 237 1.31 20.75 -19.70
C THR A 237 2.41 21.14 -20.70
N GLY A 238 2.56 20.37 -21.78
CA GLY A 238 3.60 20.59 -22.79
C GLY A 238 4.52 19.40 -23.08
N ALA A 239 4.38 18.29 -22.35
CA ALA A 239 5.13 17.05 -22.60
C ALA A 239 4.21 15.91 -23.11
N PRO A 240 3.72 15.98 -24.38
CA PRO A 240 2.83 14.94 -24.92
C PRO A 240 3.51 13.57 -24.99
N GLU A 241 4.83 13.54 -25.16
CA GLU A 241 5.63 12.31 -25.17
C GLU A 241 5.63 11.60 -23.81
N ALA A 242 5.75 12.35 -22.71
CA ALA A 242 5.71 11.80 -21.36
C ALA A 242 4.33 11.21 -21.04
N LEU A 243 3.26 11.89 -21.45
CA LEU A 243 1.89 11.38 -21.32
C LEU A 243 1.67 10.13 -22.17
N ALA A 244 2.14 10.12 -23.42
CA ALA A 244 2.03 8.97 -24.30
C ALA A 244 2.81 7.75 -23.73
N ALA A 245 4.02 7.97 -23.23
CA ALA A 245 4.83 6.94 -22.60
C ALA A 245 4.15 6.37 -21.33
N ALA A 246 3.65 7.24 -20.44
CA ALA A 246 2.95 6.82 -19.23
C ALA A 246 1.66 6.05 -19.56
N THR A 247 0.89 6.51 -20.55
CA THR A 247 -0.32 5.86 -21.02
C THR A 247 -0.02 4.48 -21.62
N GLN A 248 1.04 4.38 -22.42
CA GLN A 248 1.47 3.11 -22.99
C GLN A 248 1.90 2.14 -21.89
N ARG A 249 2.70 2.59 -20.91
CA ARG A 249 3.10 1.76 -19.78
C ARG A 249 1.94 1.28 -18.93
N LEU A 250 0.94 2.11 -18.71
CA LEU A 250 -0.28 1.71 -18.02
C LEU A 250 -1.06 0.64 -18.81
N ARG A 251 -1.10 0.75 -20.15
CA ARG A 251 -1.70 -0.28 -21.02
C ARG A 251 -0.93 -1.58 -20.92
N ASP A 252 0.39 -1.54 -21.02
CA ASP A 252 1.25 -2.72 -20.88
C ASP A 252 0.98 -3.45 -19.54
N LEU A 253 0.91 -2.70 -18.43
CA LEU A 253 0.58 -3.24 -17.10
C LEU A 253 -0.79 -3.94 -17.06
N ARG A 254 -1.81 -3.34 -17.70
CA ARG A 254 -3.16 -3.90 -17.75
C ARG A 254 -3.23 -5.14 -18.64
N GLU A 255 -2.52 -5.15 -19.76
CA GLU A 255 -2.38 -6.32 -20.65
C GLU A 255 -1.66 -7.47 -19.93
N ASP A 256 -0.72 -7.12 -19.06
CA ASP A 256 -0.01 -8.03 -18.16
C ASP A 256 -0.85 -8.58 -16.99
N GLY A 257 -2.11 -8.15 -16.87
CA GLY A 257 -3.05 -8.58 -15.83
C GLY A 257 -2.90 -7.86 -14.49
N VAL A 258 -2.21 -6.72 -14.46
CA VAL A 258 -2.04 -5.88 -13.25
C VAL A 258 -3.24 -4.96 -13.08
N ASP A 259 -3.88 -5.04 -11.92
CA ASP A 259 -4.93 -4.13 -11.49
C ASP A 259 -4.29 -2.85 -10.94
N VAL A 260 -4.64 -1.69 -11.50
CA VAL A 260 -4.08 -0.40 -11.08
C VAL A 260 -5.22 0.47 -10.54
N CYS A 261 -5.22 0.65 -9.22
CA CYS A 261 -6.20 1.44 -8.49
C CYS A 261 -5.62 2.82 -8.16
N LEU A 262 -6.38 3.87 -8.44
CA LEU A 262 -6.03 5.24 -8.07
C LEU A 262 -6.82 5.65 -6.82
N VAL A 263 -6.10 6.16 -5.82
CA VAL A 263 -6.66 6.75 -4.60
C VAL A 263 -6.30 8.24 -4.62
N PRO A 264 -7.23 9.12 -5.02
CA PRO A 264 -6.97 10.56 -5.03
C PRO A 264 -6.84 11.09 -3.60
N LEU A 265 -5.82 11.91 -3.35
CA LEU A 265 -5.61 12.60 -2.08
C LEU A 265 -6.13 14.04 -2.19
N GLU A 266 -7.11 14.38 -1.36
CA GLU A 266 -7.66 15.74 -1.29
C GLU A 266 -6.90 16.55 -0.21
N PHE A 267 -6.19 17.60 -0.64
CA PHE A 267 -5.52 18.53 0.29
C PHE A 267 -6.20 19.91 0.29
N PRO A 268 -6.41 20.53 1.46
CA PRO A 268 -7.03 21.84 1.56
C PRO A 268 -6.15 22.92 0.89
N GLY A 269 -6.68 23.55 -0.16
CA GLY A 269 -6.01 24.62 -0.90
C GLY A 269 -5.52 24.23 -2.29
N ILE A 270 -5.57 22.95 -2.64
CA ILE A 270 -5.38 22.47 -4.01
C ILE A 270 -6.77 22.37 -4.63
N CYS A 271 -7.17 23.38 -5.41
CA CYS A 271 -8.37 23.26 -6.21
C CYS A 271 -8.13 22.16 -7.25
N SER A 272 -8.85 21.05 -7.11
CA SER A 272 -9.11 20.14 -8.22
C SER A 272 -9.72 20.96 -9.36
N LEU A 273 -9.13 20.86 -10.55
CA LEU A 273 -9.62 21.48 -11.78
C LEU A 273 -10.37 20.45 -12.62
#